data_AF-A0AB39V2U3-F1
#
_entry.id   AF-A0AB39V2U3-F1
#
_cell.length_a   1.000
_cell.length_b   1.000
_cell.length_c   1.000
_cell.angle_alpha   90.00
_cell.angle_beta   90.00
_cell.angle_gamma   90.00
#
_symmetry.space_group_name_H-M   'P 1'
#
loop_
_entity.id
_entity.type
_entity.pdbx_description
1 polymer ?
#
loop_
_entity_poly.entity_id
_entity_poly.type
_entity_poly.pdbx_seq_one_letter_code
_entity_poly.pdbx_strand_id
1 'polypeptide(L)'
;MCDFVQNDDYYPTFEEKLSYIIFSISKNHFFNDGNKRTALVCGAYFLIINGYKRKIDLYMTDMETHVVELVERKIDNKELIEILKKYI
;
A
#
# COMPACT_ATOMS: atom_id res chain seq x y z
N MET A 1 7.55 -2.75 -11.88
CA MET A 1 6.57 -2.32 -10.86
C MET A 1 5.51 -1.42 -11.49
N CYS A 2 5.88 -0.26 -12.03
CA CYS A 2 4.91 0.65 -12.67
C CYS A 2 4.15 0.03 -13.86
N ASP A 3 4.82 -0.76 -14.70
CA ASP A 3 4.14 -1.41 -15.84
C ASP A 3 3.17 -2.51 -15.38
N PHE A 4 3.47 -3.16 -14.25
CA PHE A 4 2.62 -4.22 -13.70
C PHE A 4 1.39 -3.65 -12.98
N VAL A 5 1.55 -2.58 -12.19
CA VAL A 5 0.42 -1.97 -11.46
C VAL A 5 -0.62 -1.35 -12.39
N GLN A 6 -0.25 -1.03 -13.62
CA GLN A 6 -1.18 -0.51 -14.64
C GLN A 6 -1.98 -1.61 -15.34
N ASN A 7 -1.61 -2.88 -15.18
CA ASN A 7 -2.27 -3.97 -15.86
C ASN A 7 -3.52 -4.43 -15.08
N ASP A 8 -4.69 -4.13 -15.65
CA ASP A 8 -5.99 -4.47 -15.07
C ASP A 8 -6.28 -5.99 -15.06
N ASP A 9 -5.58 -6.80 -15.87
CA ASP A 9 -5.70 -8.27 -15.82
C ASP A 9 -5.12 -8.84 -14.50
N TYR A 10 -4.14 -8.15 -13.92
CA TYR A 10 -3.49 -8.55 -12.67
C TYR A 10 -4.02 -7.79 -11.44
N TYR A 11 -4.36 -6.51 -11.60
CA TYR A 11 -4.83 -5.65 -10.52
C TYR A 11 -6.06 -4.85 -10.97
N PRO A 12 -7.25 -5.49 -11.06
CA PRO A 12 -8.44 -4.86 -11.64
C PRO A 12 -9.01 -3.71 -10.79
N THR A 13 -8.79 -3.71 -9.48
CA THR A 13 -9.30 -2.68 -8.56
C THR A 13 -8.22 -1.70 -8.10
N PHE A 14 -8.64 -0.50 -7.68
CA PHE A 14 -7.71 0.51 -7.16
C PHE A 14 -7.00 0.03 -5.88
N GLU A 15 -7.73 -0.68 -5.02
CA GLU A 15 -7.24 -1.31 -3.80
C GLU A 15 -6.13 -2.31 -4.09
N GLU A 16 -6.31 -3.16 -5.13
CA GLU A 16 -5.31 -4.14 -5.55
C GLU A 16 -4.05 -3.45 -6.07
N LYS A 17 -4.19 -2.36 -6.83
CA LYS A 17 -3.07 -1.54 -7.29
C LYS A 17 -2.31 -0.90 -6.13
N LEU A 18 -3.04 -0.32 -5.17
CA LEU A 18 -2.47 0.28 -3.97
C LEU A 18 -1.77 -0.76 -3.10
N SER A 19 -2.40 -1.92 -2.90
CA SER A 19 -1.83 -3.05 -2.16
C SER A 19 -0.53 -3.54 -2.80
N TYR A 20 -0.52 -3.69 -4.13
CA TYR A 20 0.69 -4.07 -4.87
C TYR A 20 1.83 -3.07 -4.68
N ILE A 21 1.55 -1.76 -4.67
CA ILE A 21 2.56 -0.72 -4.43
C ILE A 21 3.18 -0.89 -3.04
N ILE A 22 2.35 -1.01 -2.01
CA ILE A 22 2.78 -1.14 -0.61
C ILE A 22 3.57 -2.44 -0.40
N PHE A 23 3.06 -3.56 -0.90
CA PHE A 23 3.71 -4.86 -0.80
C PHE A 23 5.07 -4.87 -1.52
N SER A 24 5.11 -4.39 -2.76
CA SER A 24 6.35 -4.39 -3.56
C SER A 24 7.44 -3.54 -2.89
N ILE A 25 7.11 -2.35 -2.39
CA ILE A 25 8.10 -1.47 -1.75
C ILE A 25 8.57 -2.03 -0.41
N SER A 26 7.66 -2.56 0.40
CA SER A 26 7.99 -3.07 1.74
C SER A 26 8.84 -4.34 1.72
N LYS A 27 8.69 -5.21 0.70
CA LYS A 27 9.36 -6.53 0.65
C LYS A 27 10.61 -6.58 -0.24
N ASN A 28 10.72 -5.77 -1.28
CA ASN A 28 11.79 -5.94 -2.27
C ASN A 28 13.13 -5.29 -1.88
N HIS A 29 13.29 -4.84 -0.63
CA HIS A 29 14.54 -4.27 -0.10
C HIS A 29 15.19 -3.25 -1.04
N PHE A 30 14.39 -2.38 -1.66
CA PHE A 30 14.87 -1.37 -2.61
C PHE A 30 15.90 -0.42 -1.97
N PHE A 31 15.82 -0.22 -0.66
CA PHE A 31 16.72 0.62 0.12
C PHE A 31 17.40 -0.19 1.23
N ASN A 32 18.60 0.24 1.64
CA ASN A 32 19.33 -0.33 2.79
C ASN A 32 18.51 -0.26 4.09
N ASP A 33 17.78 0.84 4.29
CA ASP A 33 16.76 1.00 5.34
C ASP A 33 15.68 1.97 4.84
N GLY A 34 14.49 1.91 5.43
CA GLY A 34 13.39 2.82 5.15
C GLY A 34 12.30 2.27 4.24
N ASN A 35 12.41 1.03 3.74
CA ASN A 35 11.42 0.40 2.85
C ASN A 35 9.98 0.52 3.38
N LYS A 36 9.78 0.34 4.69
CA LYS A 36 8.47 0.49 5.35
C LYS A 36 7.93 1.92 5.30
N ARG A 37 8.78 2.91 5.61
CA ARG A 37 8.44 4.34 5.56
C ARG A 37 8.14 4.77 4.12
N THR A 38 8.94 4.30 3.16
CA THR A 38 8.70 4.58 1.74
C THR A 38 7.39 3.96 1.27
N ALA A 39 7.07 2.72 1.64
CA ALA A 39 5.80 2.08 1.28
C ALA A 39 4.59 2.88 1.80
N LEU A 40 4.66 3.33 3.06
CA LEU A 40 3.62 4.15 3.69
C LEU A 40 3.40 5.46 2.92
N VAL A 41 4.48 6.21 2.68
CA VAL A 41 4.43 7.51 1.98
C VAL A 41 4.00 7.35 0.52
N CYS A 42 4.47 6.33 -0.18
CA CYS A 42 4.05 6.06 -1.56
C CYS A 42 2.56 5.72 -1.66
N GLY A 43 2.04 4.89 -0.74
CA GLY A 43 0.61 4.59 -0.70
C GLY A 43 -0.24 5.82 -0.35
N ALA A 44 0.22 6.65 0.60
CA ALA A 44 -0.43 7.92 0.92
C ALA A 44 -0.45 8.87 -0.29
N TYR A 45 0.68 9.02 -0.96
CA TYR A 45 0.77 9.84 -2.15
C TYR A 45 -0.15 9.33 -3.26
N PHE A 46 -0.20 8.02 -3.48
CA PHE A 46 -1.09 7.40 -4.46
C PHE A 46 -2.58 7.66 -4.15
N LEU A 47 -2.99 7.60 -2.88
CA LEU A 47 -4.34 7.99 -2.45
C LEU A 47 -4.63 9.47 -2.74
N ILE A 48 -3.70 10.36 -2.40
CA ILE A 48 -3.87 11.81 -2.57
C ILE A 48 -4.07 12.17 -4.05
N ILE A 49 -3.21 11.68 -4.94
CA ILE A 49 -3.29 12.03 -6.37
C ILE A 49 -4.52 11.45 -7.07
N ASN A 50 -5.16 10.44 -6.47
CA ASN A 50 -6.41 9.84 -6.96
C ASN A 50 -7.67 10.36 -6.23
N GLY A 51 -7.56 11.43 -5.43
CA GLY A 51 -8.71 12.11 -4.82
C GLY A 51 -9.11 11.64 -3.43
N TYR A 52 -8.39 10.69 -2.83
CA TYR A 52 -8.70 10.10 -1.51
C TYR A 52 -8.04 10.83 -0.33
N LYS A 53 -7.85 12.15 -0.43
CA LYS A 53 -7.15 12.94 0.59
C LYS A 53 -7.86 12.99 1.96
N ARG A 54 -9.19 12.86 1.99
CA ARG A 54 -10.01 13.09 3.20
C ARG A 54 -9.62 12.19 4.39
N LYS A 55 -9.17 10.96 4.13
CA LYS A 55 -8.86 9.96 5.17
C LYS A 55 -7.35 9.75 5.33
N ILE A 56 -6.51 10.68 4.84
CA ILE A 56 -5.07 10.45 4.76
C ILE A 56 -4.38 10.37 6.13
N ASP A 57 -4.82 11.17 7.10
CA ASP A 57 -4.23 11.15 8.44
C ASP A 57 -4.54 9.81 9.15
N LEU A 58 -5.76 9.30 8.94
CA LEU A 58 -6.17 7.97 9.42
C LEU A 58 -5.37 6.87 8.74
N TYR A 59 -5.19 6.95 7.40
CA TYR A 59 -4.33 6.03 6.66
C TYR A 59 -2.91 6.01 7.22
N MET A 60 -2.28 7.18 7.40
CA MET A 60 -0.90 7.29 7.87
C MET A 60 -0.70 6.64 9.25
N THR A 61 -1.69 6.81 10.13
CA THR A 61 -1.62 6.27 11.50
C THR A 61 -1.86 4.76 11.53
N ASP A 62 -2.91 4.29 10.86
CA ASP A 62 -3.32 2.88 10.90
C ASP A 62 -2.35 1.98 10.13
N MET A 63 -1.87 2.46 8.97
CA MET A 63 -0.99 1.69 8.10
C MET A 63 0.45 1.56 8.61
N GLU A 64 0.88 2.38 9.58
CA GLU A 64 2.19 2.19 10.22
C GLU A 64 2.28 0.80 10.87
N THR A 65 1.19 0.35 11.50
CA THR A 65 1.09 -0.98 12.11
C THR A 65 0.94 -2.07 11.05
N HIS A 66 -0.02 -1.90 10.12
CA HIS A 66 -0.32 -2.94 9.13
C HIS A 66 0.84 -3.22 8.16
N VAL A 67 1.66 -2.21 7.81
CA VAL A 67 2.86 -2.44 6.99
C VAL A 67 3.88 -3.32 7.72
N VAL A 68 4.01 -3.19 9.05
CA VAL A 68 4.87 -4.07 9.85
C VAL A 68 4.29 -5.47 9.88
N GLU A 69 3.00 -5.62 10.14
CA GLU A 69 2.30 -6.90 10.14
C GLU A 69 2.41 -7.65 8.81
N LEU A 70 2.32 -6.93 7.68
CA LEU A 70 2.54 -7.46 6.34
C LEU A 70 3.96 -7.98 6.15
N VAL A 71 4.96 -7.22 6.61
CA VAL A 71 6.37 -7.61 6.52
C VAL A 71 6.64 -8.85 7.39
N GLU A 72 6.02 -8.93 8.55
CA GLU A 72 6.09 -10.06 9.50
C GLU A 72 5.22 -11.25 9.09
N ARG A 73 4.45 -11.15 8.00
CA ARG A 73 3.49 -12.17 7.52
C ARG A 73 2.36 -12.49 8.52
N LYS A 74 2.00 -11.51 9.35
CA LYS A 74 0.82 -11.57 10.24
C LYS A 74 -0.47 -11.29 9.50
N ILE A 75 -0.41 -10.46 8.47
CA ILE A 75 -1.50 -10.25 7.51
C ILE A 75 -1.03 -10.60 6.10
N ASP A 76 -1.94 -11.09 5.28
CA ASP A 76 -1.71 -11.37 3.87
C ASP A 76 -2.17 -10.22 2.94
N ASN A 77 -1.94 -10.38 1.64
CA ASN A 77 -2.29 -9.36 0.65
C ASN A 77 -3.81 -9.14 0.51
N LYS A 78 -4.62 -10.16 0.78
CA LYS A 78 -6.09 -10.07 0.72
C LYS A 78 -6.61 -9.29 1.92
N GLU A 79 -6.10 -9.58 3.11
CA GLU A 79 -6.41 -8.83 4.33
C GLU A 79 -6.00 -7.36 4.18
N LEU A 80 -4.83 -7.10 3.60
CA LEU A 80 -4.40 -5.74 3.29
C LEU A 80 -5.37 -5.02 2.34
N ILE A 81 -5.86 -5.68 1.28
CA ILE A 81 -6.85 -5.10 0.36
C ILE A 81 -8.14 -4.72 1.11
N GLU A 82 -8.63 -5.58 2.00
CA GLU A 82 -9.83 -5.28 2.79
C GLU A 82 -9.61 -4.09 3.74
N ILE A 83 -8.44 -4.00 4.37
CA ILE A 83 -8.07 -2.84 5.20
C ILE A 83 -8.05 -1.56 4.36
N LEU A 84 -7.51 -1.61 3.14
CA LEU A 84 -7.35 -0.44 2.28
C LEU A 84 -8.67 0.17 1.80
N LYS A 85 -9.74 -0.63 1.66
CA LYS A 85 -11.10 -0.15 1.33
C LYS A 85 -11.61 0.92 2.31
N LYS A 86 -11.11 0.92 3.55
CA LYS A 86 -11.45 1.93 4.56
C LYS A 86 -11.07 3.35 4.15
N TYR A 87 -10.04 3.53 3.32
CA TYR A 87 -9.49 4.86 2.96
C TYR A 87 -10.02 5.41 1.65
N ILE A 88 -10.67 4.56 0.87
CA ILE A 88 -11.35 4.87 -0.37
C ILE A 88 -12.77 5.38 -0.03
#